data_AF-A0A437P0W4-F1
#
_entry.id   AF-A0A437P0W4-F1
#
_cell.length_a   1.000
_cell.length_b   1.000
_cell.length_c   1.000
_cell.angle_alpha   90.00
_cell.angle_beta   90.00
_cell.angle_gamma   90.00
#
_symmetry.space_group_name_H-M   'P 1'
#
loop_
_entity.id
_entity.type
_entity.pdbx_description
1 polymer ?
#
loop_
_entity_poly.entity_id
_entity_poly.type
_entity_poly.pdbx_seq_one_letter_code
_entity_poly.pdbx_strand_id
1 'polypeptide(L)'
;MITGTPVAFHPAWDLRAEQITTTADGAVAAMGQGRDILGDPLKALVWLTHRLPAQDIALRAEGIVLAGSVHASLPLTPGTDFCATSTRLPGVLLRVL
;
A
#
# COMPACT_ATOMS: atom_id res chain seq x y z
N MET A 1 7.84 -7.90 1.51
CA MET A 1 6.70 -7.22 0.87
C MET A 1 5.86 -8.28 0.17
N ILE A 2 4.54 -8.19 0.26
CA ILE A 2 3.60 -9.06 -0.47
C ILE A 2 2.88 -8.16 -1.46
N THR A 3 2.87 -8.56 -2.73
CA THR A 3 2.23 -7.80 -3.81
C THR A 3 1.21 -8.68 -4.50
N GLY A 4 0.08 -8.08 -4.91
CA GLY A 4 -0.88 -8.72 -5.80
C GLY A 4 -0.48 -8.59 -7.26
N THR A 5 -1.37 -9.03 -8.15
CA THR A 5 -1.24 -8.82 -9.59
C THR A 5 -1.19 -7.31 -9.92
N PRO A 6 -0.18 -6.82 -10.67
CA PRO A 6 -0.14 -5.42 -11.08
C PRO A 6 -1.37 -5.03 -11.91
N VAL A 7 -1.93 -3.86 -11.62
CA VAL A 7 -3.05 -3.28 -12.36
C VAL A 7 -2.58 -1.98 -13.01
N ALA A 8 -2.89 -1.78 -14.30
CA ALA A 8 -2.56 -0.57 -15.01
C ALA A 8 -3.26 0.64 -14.37
N PHE A 9 -2.51 1.72 -14.13
CA PHE A 9 -3.05 2.95 -13.58
C PHE A 9 -3.92 3.68 -14.61
N HIS A 10 -5.08 4.19 -14.19
CA HIS A 10 -5.93 5.05 -15.00
C HIS A 10 -5.93 6.49 -14.43
N PRO A 11 -5.64 7.53 -15.23
CA PRO A 11 -5.52 8.91 -14.73
C PRO A 11 -6.77 9.48 -14.04
N ALA A 12 -7.96 8.96 -14.35
CA ALA A 12 -9.21 9.37 -13.69
C ALA A 12 -9.41 8.76 -12.29
N TRP A 13 -8.52 7.87 -11.83
CA TRP A 13 -8.65 7.27 -10.50
C TRP A 13 -8.19 8.24 -9.42
N ASP A 14 -9.07 8.48 -8.45
CA ASP A 14 -8.69 9.16 -7.22
C ASP A 14 -8.11 8.15 -6.22
N LEU A 15 -6.78 8.07 -6.20
CA LEU A 15 -6.03 7.21 -5.27
C LEU A 15 -6.24 7.61 -3.81
N ARG A 16 -6.58 8.87 -3.53
CA ARG A 16 -6.84 9.36 -2.17
C ARG A 16 -8.09 8.74 -1.57
N ALA A 17 -9.07 8.43 -2.43
CA ALA A 17 -10.34 7.82 -2.07
C ALA A 17 -10.31 6.28 -2.10
N GLU A 18 -9.17 5.66 -2.40
CA GLU A 18 -9.03 4.20 -2.34
C GLU A 18 -9.16 3.75 -0.88
N GLN A 19 -10.21 2.99 -0.56
CA GLN A 19 -10.39 2.41 0.76
C GLN A 19 -9.66 1.08 0.80
N ILE A 20 -8.87 0.85 1.84
CA ILE A 20 -8.21 -0.42 2.13
C ILE A 20 -8.73 -0.94 3.47
N THR A 21 -9.16 -2.20 3.48
CA THR A 21 -9.61 -2.91 4.68
C THR A 21 -8.72 -4.13 4.88
N THR A 22 -8.23 -4.31 6.10
CA THR A 22 -7.46 -5.49 6.48
C THR A 22 -8.22 -6.30 7.51
N THR A 23 -8.38 -7.58 7.23
CA THR A 23 -8.93 -8.56 8.16
C THR A 23 -7.84 -9.44 8.75
N ALA A 24 -8.06 -9.91 9.98
CA ALA A 24 -7.33 -10.97 10.65
C ALA A 24 -8.33 -12.07 11.01
N ASP A 25 -8.11 -13.28 10.52
CA ASP A 25 -9.00 -14.44 10.71
C ASP A 25 -10.47 -14.11 10.34
N GLY A 26 -10.65 -13.31 9.27
CA GLY A 26 -11.95 -12.88 8.75
C GLY A 26 -12.59 -11.68 9.46
N ALA A 27 -12.07 -11.24 10.61
CA ALA A 27 -12.56 -10.06 11.31
C ALA A 27 -11.80 -8.80 10.89
N VAL A 28 -12.49 -7.67 10.70
CA VAL A 28 -11.84 -6.39 10.36
C VAL A 28 -10.93 -5.96 11.51
N ALA A 29 -9.63 -5.90 11.23
CA ALA A 29 -8.59 -5.53 12.18
C ALA A 29 -8.14 -4.08 12.00
N ALA A 30 -8.15 -3.58 10.75
CA ALA A 30 -7.83 -2.20 10.44
C ALA A 30 -8.49 -1.75 9.13
N MET A 31 -8.65 -0.45 8.98
CA MET A 31 -9.16 0.17 7.76
C MET A 31 -8.58 1.57 7.63
N GLY A 32 -8.34 2.00 6.39
CA GLY A 32 -7.86 3.34 6.09
C GLY A 32 -8.08 3.69 4.62
N GLN A 33 -7.73 4.90 4.23
CA GLN A 33 -7.87 5.40 2.86
C GLN A 33 -6.56 5.93 2.32
N GLY A 34 -6.40 5.97 1.00
CA GLY A 34 -5.17 6.46 0.37
C GLY A 34 -4.75 7.87 0.84
N ARG A 35 -5.70 8.76 1.16
CA ARG A 35 -5.40 10.08 1.73
C ARG A 35 -4.66 10.05 3.08
N ASP A 36 -4.73 8.95 3.82
CA ASP A 36 -4.01 8.81 5.08
C ASP A 36 -2.49 8.72 4.83
N ILE A 37 -2.08 8.44 3.59
CA ILE A 37 -0.69 8.53 3.12
C ILE A 37 -0.41 9.97 2.69
N LEU A 38 0.09 10.80 3.60
CA LEU A 38 0.55 12.18 3.32
C LEU A 38 -0.49 13.09 2.63
N GLY A 39 -1.78 12.77 2.74
CA GLY A 39 -2.87 13.43 2.02
C GLY A 39 -3.09 12.94 0.58
N ASP A 40 -2.10 12.27 -0.03
CA ASP A 40 -2.14 11.67 -1.36
C ASP A 40 -0.98 10.67 -1.53
N PRO A 41 -1.24 9.39 -1.89
CA PRO A 41 -0.19 8.39 -2.08
C PRO A 41 0.91 8.79 -3.07
N LEU A 42 0.61 9.59 -4.10
CA LEU A 42 1.62 10.01 -5.09
C LEU A 42 2.64 11.00 -4.52
N LYS A 43 2.33 11.69 -3.42
CA LYS A 43 3.28 12.60 -2.78
C LYS A 43 4.50 11.88 -2.25
N ALA A 44 4.39 10.60 -1.86
CA ALA A 44 5.53 9.80 -1.43
C ALA A 44 6.54 9.60 -2.58
N LEU A 45 6.05 9.33 -3.79
CA LEU A 45 6.89 9.20 -4.99
C LEU A 45 7.57 10.54 -5.33
N VAL A 46 6.81 11.63 -5.35
CA VAL A 46 7.35 12.98 -5.62
C VAL A 46 8.38 13.40 -4.57
N TRP A 47 8.16 13.06 -3.31
CA TRP A 47 9.15 13.31 -2.27
C TRP A 47 10.43 12.51 -2.51
N LEU A 48 10.29 11.23 -2.85
CA LEU A 48 11.41 10.33 -3.07
C LEU A 48 12.29 10.79 -4.25
N THR A 49 11.68 11.27 -5.35
CA THR A 49 12.41 11.80 -6.51
C THR A 49 13.28 13.01 -6.17
N HIS A 50 12.88 13.82 -5.19
CA HIS A 50 13.66 14.97 -4.74
C HIS A 50 14.74 14.60 -3.71
N ARG A 51 14.63 13.46 -3.04
CA ARG A 51 15.54 13.06 -1.95
C ARG A 51 16.68 12.16 -2.40
N LEU A 52 16.40 11.21 -3.28
CA LEU A 52 17.40 10.23 -3.73
C LEU A 52 18.62 10.84 -4.44
N PRO A 53 18.52 11.94 -5.23
CA PRO A 53 19.68 12.52 -5.89
C PRO A 53 20.79 12.98 -4.93
N ALA A 54 20.45 13.37 -3.70
CA ALA A 54 21.44 13.74 -2.68
C ALA A 54 22.28 12.55 -2.17
N GLN A 55 21.92 11.33 -2.55
CA GLN A 55 22.61 10.08 -2.23
C GLN A 55 23.18 9.41 -3.48
N ASP A 56 23.24 10.12 -4.62
CA ASP A 56 23.60 9.57 -5.93
C ASP A 56 22.74 8.36 -6.37
N ILE A 57 21.49 8.32 -5.91
CA ILE A 57 20.51 7.29 -6.27
C ILE A 57 19.46 7.91 -7.20
N ALA A 58 19.06 7.16 -8.23
CA ALA A 58 17.93 7.49 -9.09
C ALA A 58 16.89 6.37 -9.07
N LEU A 59 15.61 6.75 -9.17
CA LEU A 59 14.55 5.78 -9.47
C LEU A 59 14.76 5.22 -10.86
N ARG A 60 14.60 3.91 -10.99
CA ARG A 60 14.71 3.20 -12.26
C ARG A 60 13.31 2.83 -12.74
N ALA A 61 13.16 2.75 -14.06
CA ALA A 61 11.99 2.11 -14.65
C ALA A 61 11.82 0.71 -14.04
N GLU A 62 10.56 0.27 -13.91
CA GLU A 62 10.18 -1.02 -13.31
C GLU A 62 10.45 -1.14 -11.80
N GLY A 63 10.99 -0.10 -11.17
CA GLY A 63 11.13 -0.03 -9.71
C GLY A 63 9.77 0.04 -9.00
N ILE A 64 9.67 -0.62 -7.85
CA ILE A 64 8.49 -0.59 -6.99
C ILE A 64 8.70 0.45 -5.89
N VAL A 65 7.75 1.38 -5.75
CA VAL A 65 7.71 2.35 -4.65
C VAL A 65 6.53 2.01 -3.75
N LEU A 66 6.83 1.75 -2.47
CA LEU A 66 5.81 1.65 -1.44
C LEU A 66 5.44 3.06 -0.97
N ALA A 67 4.23 3.50 -1.32
CA ALA A 67 3.77 4.86 -1.02
C ALA A 67 3.65 5.15 0.48
N GLY A 68 3.33 4.14 1.28
CA GLY A 68 3.10 4.26 2.72
C GLY A 68 2.03 3.27 3.19
N SER A 69 1.58 3.45 4.44
CA SER A 69 0.48 2.67 5.03
C SER A 69 -0.73 3.56 5.26
N VAL A 70 -1.93 3.00 5.08
CA VAL A 70 -3.20 3.69 5.35
C VAL A 70 -3.69 3.51 6.79
N HIS A 71 -3.09 2.60 7.55
CA HIS A 71 -3.42 2.33 8.95
C HIS A 71 -2.17 1.93 9.74
N ALA A 72 -2.30 1.89 11.07
CA ALA A 72 -1.24 1.44 11.97
C ALA A 72 -0.85 -0.03 11.69
N SER A 73 0.41 -0.39 11.97
CA SER A 73 0.87 -1.76 11.83
C SER A 73 0.13 -2.71 12.77
N LEU A 74 -0.20 -3.89 12.25
CA LEU A 74 -0.80 -4.97 13.02
C LEU A 74 0.30 -5.96 13.45
N PRO A 75 0.26 -6.48 14.69
CA PRO A 75 1.19 -7.52 15.12
C PRO A 75 0.93 -8.80 14.32
N LEU A 76 1.99 -9.45 13.86
CA LEU A 76 1.91 -10.75 13.20
C LEU A 76 1.93 -11.85 14.26
N THR A 77 0.80 -12.52 14.44
CA THR A 77 0.66 -13.67 15.33
C THR A 77 0.73 -14.96 14.51
N PRO A 78 1.54 -15.96 14.90
CA PRO A 78 1.60 -17.25 14.20
C PRO A 78 0.21 -17.88 14.06
N GLY A 79 -0.08 -18.41 12.87
CA GLY A 79 -1.36 -19.03 12.56
C GLY A 79 -2.49 -18.07 12.19
N THR A 80 -2.28 -16.74 12.20
CA THR A 80 -3.27 -15.77 11.73
C THR A 80 -3.27 -15.67 10.21
N ASP A 81 -4.48 -15.62 9.63
CA ASP A 81 -4.72 -15.26 8.23
C ASP A 81 -5.04 -13.78 8.09
N PHE A 82 -4.15 -13.04 7.45
CA PHE A 82 -4.39 -11.66 7.06
C PHE A 82 -4.88 -11.58 5.61
N CYS A 83 -5.92 -10.79 5.37
CA CYS A 83 -6.37 -10.42 4.04
C CYS A 83 -6.51 -8.90 3.96
N ALA A 84 -5.88 -8.27 2.97
CA ALA A 84 -6.08 -6.86 2.66
C ALA A 84 -6.85 -6.74 1.34
N THR A 85 -7.96 -6.02 1.37
CA THR A 85 -8.79 -5.73 0.21
C THR A 85 -8.83 -4.23 -0.05
N SER A 86 -9.12 -3.85 -1.29
CA SER A 86 -9.30 -2.46 -1.68
C SER A 86 -10.58 -2.30 -2.50
N THR A 87 -11.08 -1.06 -2.58
CA THR A 87 -12.27 -0.74 -3.39
C THR A 87 -12.14 -1.09 -4.87
N ARG A 88 -10.93 -1.09 -5.45
CA ARG A 88 -10.71 -1.32 -6.89
C ARG A 88 -9.64 -2.35 -7.22
N LEU A 89 -8.72 -2.64 -6.30
CA LEU A 89 -7.60 -3.54 -6.55
C LEU A 89 -7.90 -4.95 -6.05
N PRO A 90 -7.31 -5.99 -6.69
CA PRO A 90 -7.35 -7.34 -6.16
C PRO A 90 -6.78 -7.41 -4.74
N GLY A 91 -7.41 -8.22 -3.89
CA GLY A 91 -6.93 -8.45 -2.54
C GLY A 91 -5.62 -9.23 -2.49
N VAL A 92 -4.91 -9.11 -1.37
CA VAL A 92 -3.70 -9.88 -1.06
C VAL A 92 -3.87 -10.63 0.25
N LEU A 93 -3.26 -11.82 0.35
CA LEU A 93 -3.35 -12.68 1.52
C LEU A 93 -1.96 -12.98 2.09
N LEU A 94 -1.92 -13.16 3.41
CA LEU A 94 -0.75 -13.62 4.15
C LEU A 94 -1.20 -14.60 5.25
N ARG A 95 -0.70 -15.84 5.18
CA ARG A 95 -0.71 -16.77 6.32
C ARG A 95 0.57 -16.57 7.12
N VAL A 96 0.47 -16.26 8.40
CA VAL A 96 1.63 -16.24 9.29
C VAL A 96 1.95 -17.67 9.72
N LEU A 97 3.18 -18.12 9.48
CA LEU A 97 3.68 -19.46 9.82
C LEU A 97 4.23 -19.52 11.24
#